data_AF-A0A0Q6QN93-F1
#
_entry.id   AF-A0A0Q6QN93-F1
#
_cell.length_a   1.000
_cell.length_b   1.000
_cell.length_c   1.000
_cell.angle_alpha   90.00
_cell.angle_beta   90.00
_cell.angle_gamma   90.00
#
_symmetry.space_group_name_H-M   'P 1'
#
loop_
_entity.id
_entity.type
_entity.pdbx_description
1 polymer ?
#
loop_
_entity_poly.entity_id
_entity_poly.type
_entity_poly.pdbx_seq_one_letter_code
_entity_poly.pdbx_strand_id
1 'polypeptide(L)' 'MSKPRITRQSVTEVIPSDSAFSEKYLQQTIELKNITARSQAIQEGIIDADAGKLTCLATVKAKWLSR' A
#
# COMPACT_ATOMS: atom_id res chain seq x y z
N MET A 1 -30.16 24.59 37.68
CA MET A 1 -29.73 23.18 37.67
C MET A 1 -29.72 22.67 36.24
N SER A 2 -28.61 22.85 35.52
CA SER A 2 -28.48 22.45 34.11
C SER A 2 -28.09 20.97 34.03
N LYS A 3 -28.93 20.14 33.41
CA LYS A 3 -28.65 18.70 33.22
C LYS A 3 -27.44 18.51 32.31
N PRO A 4 -26.49 17.62 32.62
CA PRO A 4 -25.37 17.34 31.72
C PRO A 4 -25.89 16.66 30.45
N ARG A 5 -25.58 17.25 29.30
CA ARG A 5 -25.93 16.72 27.98
C ARG A 5 -24.97 15.57 27.68
N ILE A 6 -25.37 14.35 27.98
CA ILE A 6 -24.61 13.15 27.62
C ILE A 6 -24.68 13.00 26.09
N THR A 7 -23.69 13.52 25.38
CA THR A 7 -23.42 13.15 24.00
C THR A 7 -22.98 11.69 24.00
N ARG A 8 -23.91 10.79 23.72
CA ARG A 8 -23.60 9.38 23.45
C ARG A 8 -22.81 9.32 22.14
N GLN A 9 -21.50 9.55 22.21
CA GLN A 9 -20.59 9.19 21.13
C GLN A 9 -20.61 7.67 21.06
N SER A 10 -21.31 7.12 20.06
CA SER A 10 -21.29 5.70 19.77
C SER A 10 -19.88 5.34 19.34
N VAL A 11 -19.16 4.60 20.18
CA VAL A 11 -17.88 4.00 19.84
C VAL A 11 -18.09 3.17 18.57
N THR A 12 -17.45 3.58 17.48
CA THR A 12 -17.64 2.97 16.15
C THR A 12 -16.75 1.75 15.97
N GLU A 13 -15.59 1.75 16.63
CA GLU A 13 -14.62 0.65 16.60
C GLU A 13 -13.69 0.75 17.83
N VAL A 14 -13.29 -0.38 18.39
CA VAL A 14 -12.25 -0.45 19.44
C VAL A 14 -11.05 -1.15 18.84
N ILE A 15 -9.95 -0.42 18.67
CA ILE A 15 -8.70 -0.97 18.13
C ILE A 15 -7.86 -1.52 19.30
N PRO A 16 -7.47 -2.80 19.27
CA PRO A 16 -6.57 -3.36 20.29
C PRO A 16 -5.23 -2.64 20.29
N SER A 17 -4.71 -2.30 21.47
CA SER A 17 -3.42 -1.62 21.64
C SER A 17 -2.29 -2.56 22.05
N ASP A 18 -2.48 -3.88 21.91
CA ASP A 18 -1.45 -4.85 22.27
C ASP A 18 -0.36 -4.95 21.18
N SER A 19 0.81 -5.46 21.58
CA SER A 19 1.97 -5.56 20.70
C SER A 19 1.73 -6.53 19.55
N ALA A 20 0.98 -7.62 19.77
CA ALA A 20 0.71 -8.61 18.73
C ALA A 20 -0.18 -8.04 17.62
N PHE A 21 -1.17 -7.22 17.98
CA PHE A 21 -1.97 -6.47 17.01
C PHE A 21 -1.11 -5.49 16.23
N SER A 22 -0.27 -4.70 16.92
CA SER A 22 0.59 -3.69 16.29
C SER A 22 1.58 -4.32 15.30
N GLU A 23 2.20 -5.44 15.67
CA GLU A 23 3.12 -6.19 14.81
C GLU A 23 2.42 -6.78 13.58
N LYS A 24 1.24 -7.41 13.77
CA LYS A 24 0.46 -7.95 12.64
C LYS A 24 0.00 -6.86 11.70
N TYR A 25 -0.48 -5.75 12.23
CA TYR A 25 -0.92 -4.60 11.43
C TYR A 25 0.23 -4.02 10.61
N LEU A 26 1.41 -3.90 11.21
CA LEU A 26 2.61 -3.44 10.51
C LEU A 26 3.02 -4.40 9.40
N GLN A 27 3.02 -5.71 9.66
CA GLN A 27 3.34 -6.74 8.66
C GLN A 27 2.37 -6.69 7.46
N GLN A 28 1.06 -6.64 7.72
CA GLN A 28 0.04 -6.52 6.68
C GLN A 28 0.22 -5.25 5.86
N THR A 29 0.56 -4.13 6.51
CA THR A 29 0.81 -2.86 5.83
C THR A 29 2.03 -2.93 4.92
N ILE A 30 3.12 -3.58 5.37
CA ILE A 30 4.33 -3.78 4.56
C ILE A 30 4.03 -4.70 3.37
N GLU A 31 3.32 -5.80 3.60
CA GLU A 31 2.92 -6.74 2.54
C GLU A 31 2.07 -6.05 1.48
N LEU A 32 1.07 -5.26 1.90
CA LEU A 32 0.23 -4.49 0.99
C LEU A 32 1.05 -3.50 0.16
N LYS A 33 1.98 -2.76 0.78
CA LYS A 33 2.88 -1.84 0.07
C LYS A 33 3.74 -2.56 -0.97
N ASN A 34 4.25 -3.75 -0.63
CA ASN A 34 5.03 -4.57 -1.56
C ASN A 34 4.19 -5.05 -2.75
N ILE A 35 2.96 -5.51 -2.50
CA ILE A 35 2.03 -5.93 -3.55
C ILE A 35 1.71 -4.75 -4.48
N THR A 36 1.41 -3.58 -3.92
CA THR A 36 1.13 -2.36 -4.69
C THR A 36 2.34 -1.94 -5.54
N ALA A 37 3.54 -1.90 -4.95
CA ALA A 37 4.77 -1.55 -5.68
C ALA A 37 5.05 -2.52 -6.83
N ARG A 38 4.88 -3.83 -6.59
CA ARG A 38 5.05 -4.86 -7.63
C ARG A 38 4.01 -4.71 -8.74
N SER A 39 2.74 -4.48 -8.39
CA SER A 39 1.67 -4.27 -9.36
C SER A 39 1.94 -3.04 -10.23
N GLN A 40 2.38 -1.93 -9.62
CA GLN A 40 2.76 -0.73 -10.35
C GLN A 40 3.93 -0.99 -11.32
N ALA A 41 4.97 -1.68 -10.87
CA ALA A 41 6.12 -2.01 -11.72
C ALA A 41 5.73 -2.86 -12.94
N ILE A 42 4.82 -3.83 -12.75
CA ILE A 42 4.27 -4.64 -13.85
C ILE A 42 3.50 -3.77 -14.84
N GLN A 43 2.62 -2.89 -14.34
CA GLN A 43 1.80 -2.04 -15.19
C GLN A 43 2.65 -1.07 -16.03
N GLU A 44 3.67 -0.47 -15.43
CA GLU A 44 4.62 0.37 -16.15
C GLU A 44 5.37 -0.42 -17.24
N GLY A 45 5.78 -1.65 -16.94
CA GLY A 45 6.41 -2.54 -17.92
C GLY A 45 5.50 -2.90 -19.09
N ILE A 46 4.20 -3.13 -18.84
CA ILE A 46 3.21 -3.37 -19.90
C ILE A 46 3.08 -2.12 -20.79
N ILE A 47 2.91 -0.94 -20.19
CA ILE A 47 2.80 0.33 -20.93
C ILE A 47 4.04 0.57 -21.82
N ASP A 48 5.24 0.26 -21.33
CA ASP A 48 6.45 0.41 -22.12
C ASP A 48 6.55 -0.61 -23.26
N ALA A 49 6.08 -1.84 -23.05
CA ALA A 49 6.01 -2.86 -24.09
C ALA A 49 5.03 -2.43 -25.20
N ASP A 50 3.83 -2.00 -24.83
CA ASP A 50 2.80 -1.50 -25.76
C ASP A 50 3.29 -0.27 -26.53
N ALA A 51 4.09 0.59 -25.89
CA ALA A 51 4.73 1.74 -26.54
C ALA A 51 5.95 1.37 -27.40
N GLY A 52 6.32 0.09 -27.52
CA GLY A 52 7.50 -0.36 -28.29
C GLY A 52 8.84 0.07 -27.67
N LYS A 53 8.87 0.43 -26.39
CA LYS A 53 10.10 0.85 -25.68
C LYS A 53 10.91 -0.35 -25.18
N LEU A 54 10.29 -1.51 -24.99
CA LEU A 54 10.97 -2.75 -24.55
C LEU A 54 11.35 -3.66 -25.73
N THR A 55 11.90 -3.09 -26.79
CA THR A 55 12.22 -3.80 -28.05
C THR A 55 13.54 -4.57 -28.01
N CYS A 56 14.41 -4.32 -27.03
CA CYS A 56 15.65 -5.07 -26.88
C CYS A 56 16.10 -5.18 -25.41
N LEU A 57 16.96 -6.18 -25.15
CA LEU A 57 17.47 -6.50 -23.81
C LEU A 57 18.18 -5.30 -23.16
N ALA A 58 18.82 -4.43 -23.93
CA ALA A 58 19.50 -3.24 -23.42
C ALA A 58 18.51 -2.24 -22.80
N THR A 59 17.37 -1.98 -23.47
CA THR A 59 16.35 -1.04 -22.96
C THR A 59 15.63 -1.58 -21.73
N VAL A 60 15.37 -2.89 -21.70
CA VAL A 60 14.82 -3.58 -20.52
C VAL A 60 15.79 -3.44 -19.33
N LYS A 61 17.09 -3.71 -19.53
CA LYS A 61 18.11 -3.60 -18.46
C LYS A 61 18.27 -2.16 -17.96
N ALA A 62 18.34 -1.19 -18.86
CA ALA A 62 18.46 0.22 -18.49
C ALA A 62 17.28 0.68 -17.61
N LYS A 63 16.05 0.26 -17.95
CA LYS A 63 14.85 0.62 -17.18
C LYS A 63 14.75 -0.11 -15.83
N TRP A 64 15.27 -1.34 -15.75
CA TRP A 64 15.31 -2.07 -14.48
C TRP A 64 16.34 -1.49 -13.51
N LEU A 65 17.48 -1.01 -14.03
CA LEU A 65 18.57 -0.44 -13.23
C LEU A 65 18.36 1.03 -12.84
N SER A 66 17.38 1.72 -13.43
CA SER A 66 17.05 3.11 -13.13
C SER A 66 15.99 3.29 -12.04
N ARG A 67 15.49 2.20 -11.46
CA ARG A 67 14.54 2.19 -10.33
C ARG A 67 15.30 2.10 -9.01
#